data_AF-A0A432QFZ2-F1
#
_entry.id   AF-A0A432QFZ2-F1
#
_cell.length_a   1.000
_cell.length_b   1.000
_cell.length_c   1.000
_cell.angle_alpha   90.00
_cell.angle_beta   90.00
_cell.angle_gamma   90.00
#
_symmetry.space_group_name_H-M   'P 1'
#
loop_
_entity.id
_entity.type
_entity.pdbx_description
1 polymer ?
#
loop_
_entity_poly.entity_id
_entity_poly.type
_entity_poly.pdbx_seq_one_letter_code
_entity_poly.pdbx_strand_id
1 'polypeptide(L)'
;MNIELMTLSEVTDVAGVAGNFTVTVKEHPRYVDVDKCIACGECASKCPKKVDDEYNASTGKRKAVYVKYAQAVPLKYQIDPDACIWLKKPGRCGACAKVCPAGAINFEDTEKIHEVKVGSVIMAPGFECFDPGGIEPYGYGKYPNVITSMQLERYLSASGPTEGHLVRPSDKKPARKMAFLQCVGSRDEHLCGNGYCSSVCCMYAIKEAVIAKEHVPDLQTSIFYMDMRTHGKEFDEYYQRAKKDSGVRFIRCRVGGIEPEGREGDLRLHYVNEQGRQIEEYFDLVVLSVGLETPKHVLELADKVGVRLTPHKFAAVSSFSPVTTSKPGIFTCGAFAGPKDIPQSVMEGSAAAAAAGDILAPARHELAKKKTFPPERDILGEELRIGVFVCHCGSNIAGHVDVKEVADYAATLPGVAHVERNLFTCSQDTQDLMVKVIRENMLNRIVVAACTPRTHEPLFHETIKAAGLNEYLFEMANIRNQDSWVHTGDKAAATSKA
;
A
#
# COMPACT_ATOMS: atom_id res chain seq x y z
N MET A 1 11.55 -2.97 21.36
CA MET A 1 11.28 -2.18 20.14
C MET A 1 11.55 -0.73 20.48
N ASN A 2 12.39 -0.03 19.71
CA ASN A 2 12.83 1.35 19.99
C ASN A 2 12.10 2.39 19.13
N ILE A 3 10.94 2.02 18.60
CA ILE A 3 10.14 2.84 17.70
C ILE A 3 8.77 2.99 18.36
N GLU A 4 8.36 4.24 18.54
CA GLU A 4 7.00 4.60 18.93
C GLU A 4 6.25 5.04 17.67
N LEU A 5 5.13 4.38 17.37
CA LEU A 5 4.32 4.67 16.20
C LEU A 5 3.08 5.47 16.61
N MET A 6 3.09 6.76 16.28
CA MET A 6 1.93 7.64 16.47
C MET A 6 1.13 7.69 15.16
N THR A 7 -0.02 7.02 15.13
CA THR A 7 -0.93 7.01 13.97
C THR A 7 -2.04 8.02 14.14
N LEU A 8 -2.67 8.45 13.03
CA LEU A 8 -3.63 9.56 13.05
C LEU A 8 -3.04 10.82 13.70
N SER A 9 -1.76 11.05 13.47
CA SER A 9 -1.05 12.19 14.03
C SER A 9 -0.37 12.99 12.94
N GLU A 10 -0.33 14.30 13.10
CA GLU A 10 0.36 15.24 12.23
C GLU A 10 1.35 16.09 13.03
N VAL A 11 2.50 16.41 12.44
CA VAL A 11 3.44 17.36 13.03
C VAL A 11 2.96 18.76 12.69
N THR A 12 2.71 19.59 13.70
CA THR A 12 2.22 20.96 13.51
C THR A 12 3.33 22.01 13.61
N ASP A 13 4.37 21.72 14.39
CA ASP A 13 5.51 22.62 14.60
C ASP A 13 6.80 21.88 14.97
N VAL A 14 7.96 22.47 14.62
CA VAL A 14 9.29 21.99 15.01
C VAL A 14 10.17 23.18 15.41
N ALA A 15 10.33 23.35 16.72
CA ALA A 15 11.14 24.40 17.31
C ALA A 15 12.50 23.86 17.80
N GLY A 16 13.51 24.73 17.87
CA GLY A 16 14.85 24.39 18.38
C GLY A 16 15.91 24.24 17.28
N VAL A 17 17.00 23.55 17.63
CA VAL A 17 18.21 23.40 16.81
C VAL A 17 18.67 21.95 16.77
N ALA A 18 19.57 21.62 15.83
CA ALA A 18 20.18 20.29 15.75
C ALA A 18 20.67 19.80 17.12
N GLY A 19 20.27 18.58 17.50
CA GLY A 19 20.57 17.97 18.79
C GLY A 19 19.53 18.26 19.88
N ASN A 20 18.67 19.27 19.73
CA ASN A 20 17.67 19.66 20.72
C ASN A 20 16.45 20.34 20.06
N PHE A 21 15.60 19.53 19.44
CA PHE A 21 14.31 19.95 18.90
C PHE A 21 13.17 19.58 19.86
N THR A 22 12.15 20.43 19.88
CA THR A 22 10.82 20.12 20.40
C THR A 22 9.87 20.05 19.23
N VAL A 23 9.27 18.89 19.03
CA VAL A 23 8.29 18.62 17.97
C VAL A 23 6.91 18.58 18.58
N THR A 24 6.01 19.41 18.06
CA THR A 24 4.60 19.42 18.45
C THR A 24 3.83 18.50 17.52
N VAL A 25 3.26 17.43 18.08
CA VAL A 25 2.50 16.41 17.38
C VAL A 25 1.03 16.50 17.79
N LYS A 26 0.15 16.70 16.82
CA LYS A 26 -1.29 16.70 17.01
C LYS A 26 -1.83 15.33 16.66
N GLU A 27 -2.38 14.63 17.64
CA GLU A 27 -3.05 13.34 17.47
C GLU A 27 -4.56 13.59 17.31
N HIS A 28 -5.10 13.24 16.15
CA HIS A 28 -6.52 13.33 15.88
C HIS A 28 -7.28 12.21 16.59
N PRO A 29 -8.51 12.49 17.05
CA PRO A 29 -9.34 11.47 17.68
C PRO A 29 -9.63 10.33 16.70
N ARG A 30 -9.42 9.10 17.16
CA ARG A 30 -9.76 7.88 16.41
C ARG A 30 -11.23 7.54 16.58
N TYR A 31 -11.81 7.97 17.70
CA TYR A 31 -13.14 7.59 18.20
C TYR A 31 -13.34 6.09 18.43
N VAL A 32 -12.23 5.35 18.51
CA VAL A 32 -12.18 3.92 18.77
C VAL A 32 -10.97 3.66 19.66
N ASP A 33 -11.22 3.03 20.79
CA ASP A 33 -10.21 2.57 21.74
C ASP A 33 -9.37 1.45 21.10
N VAL A 34 -8.09 1.73 20.89
CA VAL A 34 -7.13 0.84 20.19
C VAL A 34 -6.91 -0.45 20.96
N ASP A 35 -6.90 -0.40 22.29
CA ASP A 35 -6.61 -1.56 23.14
C ASP A 35 -7.79 -2.52 23.18
N LYS A 36 -9.02 -2.00 23.12
CA LYS A 36 -10.23 -2.82 23.09
C LYS A 36 -10.61 -3.30 21.69
N CYS A 37 -10.26 -2.57 20.64
CA CYS A 37 -10.71 -2.90 19.29
C CYS A 37 -10.09 -4.22 18.80
N ILE A 38 -10.94 -5.22 18.54
CA ILE A 38 -10.55 -6.52 17.99
C ILE A 38 -10.64 -6.61 16.46
N ALA A 39 -10.89 -5.48 15.79
CA ALA A 39 -10.98 -5.37 14.32
C ALA A 39 -11.94 -6.35 13.61
N CYS A 40 -13.01 -6.79 14.26
CA CYS A 40 -13.97 -7.77 13.72
C CYS A 40 -14.85 -7.25 12.57
N GLY A 41 -15.01 -5.92 12.42
CA GLY A 41 -15.77 -5.31 11.31
C GLY A 41 -17.28 -5.19 11.46
N GLU A 42 -17.86 -5.68 12.56
CA GLU A 42 -19.30 -5.53 12.85
C GLU A 42 -19.76 -4.07 12.88
N CYS A 43 -18.93 -3.16 13.37
CA CYS A 43 -19.25 -1.73 13.39
C CYS A 43 -19.42 -1.14 11.98
N ALA A 44 -18.60 -1.56 11.02
CA ALA A 44 -18.68 -1.11 9.63
C ALA A 44 -19.87 -1.74 8.90
N SER A 45 -20.15 -3.03 9.14
CA SER A 45 -21.27 -3.75 8.51
C SER A 45 -22.62 -3.05 8.77
N LYS A 46 -22.81 -2.54 9.99
CA LYS A 46 -24.04 -1.85 10.43
C LYS A 46 -24.04 -0.34 10.23
N CYS A 47 -22.94 0.27 9.78
CA CYS A 47 -22.89 1.69 9.55
C CYS A 47 -23.76 2.09 8.34
N PRO A 48 -24.77 2.97 8.50
CA PRO A 48 -25.66 3.34 7.40
C PRO A 48 -25.01 4.32 6.41
N LYS A 49 -24.05 5.13 6.88
CA LYS A 49 -23.40 6.16 6.05
C LYS A 49 -22.35 5.53 5.15
N LYS A 50 -22.45 5.82 3.85
CA LYS A 50 -21.43 5.53 2.83
C LYS A 50 -20.73 6.82 2.42
N VAL A 51 -19.42 6.76 2.21
CA VAL A 51 -18.56 7.84 1.71
C VAL A 51 -17.60 7.28 0.68
N ASP A 52 -17.01 8.16 -0.14
CA ASP A 52 -15.99 7.76 -1.09
C ASP A 52 -14.77 7.19 -0.38
N ASP A 53 -14.20 6.13 -0.96
CA ASP A 53 -13.03 5.47 -0.41
C ASP A 53 -11.76 6.06 -1.02
N GLU A 54 -11.09 6.92 -0.26
CA GLU A 54 -9.89 7.63 -0.70
C GLU A 54 -8.71 6.67 -0.92
N TYR A 55 -8.61 5.60 -0.15
CA TYR A 55 -7.56 4.58 -0.35
C TYR A 55 -7.76 3.84 -1.68
N ASN A 56 -9.02 3.61 -2.05
CA ASN A 56 -9.40 3.05 -3.34
C ASN A 56 -9.53 4.11 -4.45
N ALA A 57 -8.83 5.25 -4.35
CA ALA A 57 -8.81 6.31 -5.36
C ALA A 57 -10.23 6.77 -5.78
N SER A 58 -11.16 6.81 -4.82
CA SER A 58 -12.57 7.17 -5.00
C SER A 58 -13.35 6.29 -5.98
N THR A 59 -12.86 5.07 -6.26
CA THR A 59 -13.55 4.12 -7.14
C THR A 59 -14.54 3.21 -6.40
N GLY A 60 -14.44 3.17 -5.06
CA GLY A 60 -15.32 2.43 -4.18
C GLY A 60 -16.00 3.33 -3.14
N LYS A 61 -16.91 2.74 -2.36
CA LYS A 61 -17.51 3.41 -1.20
C LYS A 61 -17.08 2.69 0.08
N ARG A 62 -16.60 3.44 1.06
CA ARG A 62 -16.37 2.97 2.42
C ARG A 62 -17.48 3.44 3.36
N LYS A 63 -17.41 3.00 4.61
CA LYS A 63 -18.31 3.41 5.69
C LYS A 63 -17.69 4.53 6.51
N ALA A 64 -18.51 5.23 7.31
CA ALA A 64 -17.99 6.27 8.22
C ALA A 64 -17.09 5.68 9.31
N VAL A 65 -17.38 4.47 9.80
CA VAL A 65 -16.45 3.68 10.63
C VAL A 65 -15.76 2.66 9.73
N TYR A 66 -14.43 2.68 9.69
CA TYR A 66 -13.66 1.96 8.68
C TYR A 66 -12.25 1.62 9.16
N VAL A 67 -11.60 0.71 8.46
CA VAL A 67 -10.14 0.53 8.45
C VAL A 67 -9.65 1.00 7.08
N LYS A 68 -8.50 1.67 7.02
CA LYS A 68 -7.99 2.26 5.76
C LYS A 68 -7.79 1.20 4.66
N TYR A 69 -7.28 0.02 5.03
CA TYR A 69 -7.14 -1.14 4.15
C TYR A 69 -6.95 -2.42 4.97
N ALA A 70 -7.09 -3.59 4.36
CA ALA A 70 -7.15 -4.88 5.07
C ALA A 70 -5.90 -5.23 5.89
N GLN A 71 -4.75 -4.65 5.58
CA GLN A 71 -3.47 -4.89 6.26
C GLN A 71 -2.94 -3.62 6.94
N ALA A 72 -3.83 -2.69 7.29
CA ALA A 72 -3.45 -1.47 8.00
C ALA A 72 -2.73 -1.82 9.31
N VAL A 73 -1.68 -1.05 9.62
CA VAL A 73 -0.94 -1.19 10.88
C VAL A 73 -1.06 0.14 11.65
N PRO A 74 -1.65 0.15 12.86
CA PRO A 74 -2.31 -0.99 13.51
C PRO A 74 -3.64 -1.33 12.82
N LEU A 75 -4.05 -2.61 12.81
CA LEU A 75 -5.33 -3.03 12.23
C LEU A 75 -6.46 -2.69 13.18
N LYS A 76 -6.86 -1.42 13.17
CA LYS A 76 -7.83 -0.86 14.09
C LYS A 76 -8.79 0.03 13.34
N TYR A 77 -10.06 -0.06 13.69
CA TYR A 77 -11.08 0.81 13.12
C TYR A 77 -10.89 2.25 13.59
N GLN A 78 -11.40 3.18 12.80
CA GLN A 78 -11.49 4.60 13.11
C GLN A 78 -12.82 5.15 12.58
N ILE A 79 -13.27 6.26 13.13
CA ILE A 79 -14.48 6.94 12.66
C ILE A 79 -14.08 8.24 11.98
N ASP A 80 -14.57 8.42 10.76
CA ASP A 80 -14.49 9.68 10.02
C ASP A 80 -15.46 10.71 10.64
N PRO A 81 -14.95 11.80 11.25
CA PRO A 81 -15.78 12.82 11.87
C PRO A 81 -16.63 13.60 10.86
N ASP A 82 -16.14 13.77 9.64
CA ASP A 82 -16.84 14.48 8.57
C ASP A 82 -17.95 13.64 7.94
N ALA A 83 -17.89 12.31 8.07
CA ALA A 83 -18.95 11.43 7.60
C ALA A 83 -19.97 11.06 8.69
N CYS A 84 -19.53 10.93 9.94
CA CYS A 84 -20.30 10.28 10.99
C CYS A 84 -21.57 11.05 11.39
N ILE A 85 -22.72 10.36 11.34
CA ILE A 85 -24.01 10.94 11.71
C ILE A 85 -24.07 11.28 13.20
N TRP A 86 -23.47 10.46 14.07
CA TRP A 86 -23.46 10.71 15.52
C TRP A 86 -22.62 11.95 15.85
N LEU A 87 -21.40 12.04 15.32
CA LEU A 87 -20.50 13.17 15.60
C LEU A 87 -21.06 14.49 15.05
N LYS A 88 -21.76 14.46 13.91
CA LYS A 88 -22.44 15.65 13.37
C LYS A 88 -23.75 15.99 14.10
N LYS A 89 -24.49 14.99 14.57
CA LYS A 89 -25.79 15.14 15.23
C LYS A 89 -25.92 14.11 16.36
N PRO A 90 -25.47 14.44 17.58
CA PRO A 90 -25.52 13.54 18.73
C PRO A 90 -26.94 12.99 18.95
N GLY A 91 -27.05 11.70 19.27
CA GLY A 91 -28.34 11.02 19.52
C GLY A 91 -29.09 10.53 18.28
N ARG A 92 -28.67 10.86 17.05
CA ARG A 92 -29.35 10.42 15.80
C ARG A 92 -28.89 9.07 15.28
N CYS A 93 -27.76 8.54 15.74
CA CYS A 93 -27.19 7.26 15.31
C CYS A 93 -26.63 6.50 16.52
N GLY A 94 -25.56 5.70 16.37
CA GLY A 94 -24.97 4.90 17.45
C GLY A 94 -25.00 3.39 17.17
N ALA A 95 -25.38 2.98 15.95
CA ALA A 95 -25.41 1.58 15.55
C ALA A 95 -24.07 0.87 15.78
N CYS A 96 -22.95 1.51 15.42
CA CYS A 96 -21.61 0.95 15.60
C CYS A 96 -21.27 0.69 17.07
N ALA A 97 -21.66 1.57 18.00
CA ALA A 97 -21.43 1.37 19.43
C ALA A 97 -22.27 0.22 19.99
N LYS A 98 -23.55 0.12 19.58
CA LYS A 98 -24.47 -0.94 20.04
C LYS A 98 -24.04 -2.35 19.63
N VAL A 99 -23.40 -2.49 18.46
CA VAL A 99 -23.01 -3.81 17.91
C VAL A 99 -21.55 -4.17 18.20
N CYS A 100 -20.76 -3.28 18.79
CA CYS A 100 -19.36 -3.55 19.08
C CYS A 100 -19.24 -4.50 20.28
N PRO A 101 -18.82 -5.76 20.10
CA PRO A 101 -18.75 -6.73 21.21
C PRO A 101 -17.69 -6.34 22.25
N ALA A 102 -16.63 -5.65 21.83
CA ALA A 102 -15.54 -5.23 22.71
C ALA A 102 -15.80 -3.87 23.40
N GLY A 103 -16.91 -3.19 23.10
CA GLY A 103 -17.18 -1.86 23.65
C GLY A 103 -16.12 -0.81 23.31
N ALA A 104 -15.48 -0.94 22.13
CA ALA A 104 -14.33 -0.12 21.76
C ALA A 104 -14.71 1.25 21.17
N ILE A 105 -15.96 1.50 20.81
CA ILE A 105 -16.37 2.79 20.22
C ILE A 105 -16.41 3.86 21.30
N ASN A 106 -15.66 4.94 21.11
CA ASN A 106 -15.60 6.08 22.02
C ASN A 106 -15.84 7.39 21.26
N PHE A 107 -17.06 7.92 21.29
CA PHE A 107 -17.38 9.19 20.62
C PHE A 107 -16.86 10.43 21.34
N GLU A 108 -16.44 10.29 22.60
CA GLU A 108 -15.90 11.38 23.43
C GLU A 108 -14.38 11.52 23.29
N ASP A 109 -13.75 10.73 22.42
CA ASP A 109 -12.33 10.85 22.10
C ASP A 109 -12.04 12.24 21.52
N THR A 110 -11.06 12.92 22.09
CA THR A 110 -10.67 14.29 21.72
C THR A 110 -9.26 14.33 21.19
N GLU A 111 -8.99 15.38 20.41
CA GLU A 111 -7.64 15.71 19.97
C GLU A 111 -6.66 15.85 21.14
N LYS A 112 -5.44 15.34 20.94
CA LYS A 112 -4.35 15.43 21.92
C LYS A 112 -3.15 16.10 21.29
N ILE A 113 -2.47 16.94 22.07
CA ILE A 113 -1.22 17.58 21.67
C ILE A 113 -0.10 16.96 22.48
N HIS A 114 0.92 16.46 21.78
CA HIS A 114 2.11 15.86 22.36
C HIS A 114 3.32 16.72 22.04
N GLU A 115 4.17 16.92 23.03
CA GLU A 115 5.49 17.52 22.84
C GLU A 115 6.55 16.42 22.91
N VAL A 116 7.25 16.21 21.80
CA VAL A 116 8.28 15.18 21.69
C VAL A 116 9.64 15.85 21.55
N LYS A 117 10.55 15.55 22.48
CA LYS A 117 11.94 16.03 22.42
C LYS A 117 12.77 15.07 21.58
N VAL A 118 13.41 15.59 20.53
CA VAL A 118 14.22 14.79 19.59
C VAL A 118 15.52 15.50 19.25
N GLY A 119 16.59 14.74 18.97
CA GLY A 119 17.86 15.33 18.53
C GLY A 119 17.96 15.58 17.03
N SER A 120 17.17 14.86 16.22
CA SER A 120 17.11 15.02 14.77
C SER A 120 15.73 14.69 14.23
N VAL A 121 15.41 15.20 13.04
CA VAL A 121 14.11 15.01 12.37
C VAL A 121 14.36 14.51 10.95
N ILE A 122 13.61 13.49 10.51
CA ILE A 122 13.61 13.02 9.11
C ILE A 122 12.21 13.25 8.53
N MET A 123 12.11 14.12 7.53
CA MET A 123 10.86 14.39 6.81
C MET A 123 10.71 13.40 5.66
N ALA A 124 9.81 12.43 5.81
CA ALA A 124 9.46 11.45 4.78
C ALA A 124 7.96 11.48 4.41
N PRO A 125 7.35 12.65 4.12
CA PRO A 125 5.90 12.76 3.92
C PRO A 125 5.40 12.15 2.58
N GLY A 126 6.32 11.75 1.70
CA GLY A 126 5.96 11.14 0.42
C GLY A 126 5.53 12.16 -0.63
N PHE A 127 4.43 11.85 -1.33
CA PHE A 127 3.88 12.62 -2.45
C PHE A 127 2.35 12.46 -2.52
N GLU A 128 1.70 13.30 -3.29
CA GLU A 128 0.35 13.09 -3.82
C GLU A 128 0.38 12.94 -5.34
N CYS A 129 -0.62 12.26 -5.90
CA CYS A 129 -0.73 12.14 -7.34
C CYS A 129 -1.31 13.42 -7.92
N PHE A 130 -0.79 13.83 -9.09
CA PHE A 130 -1.38 14.91 -9.86
C PHE A 130 -2.85 14.63 -10.16
N ASP A 131 -3.71 15.63 -9.94
CA ASP A 131 -5.13 15.56 -10.28
C ASP A 131 -5.37 16.13 -11.69
N PRO A 132 -5.71 15.30 -12.70
CA PRO A 132 -6.02 15.78 -14.04
C PRO A 132 -7.43 16.37 -14.16
N GLY A 133 -8.18 16.50 -13.06
CA GLY A 133 -9.50 17.12 -13.00
C GLY A 133 -9.49 18.56 -13.52
N GLY A 134 -10.49 18.90 -14.33
CA GLY A 134 -10.64 20.24 -14.92
C GLY A 134 -9.75 20.52 -16.14
N ILE A 135 -8.87 19.60 -16.53
CA ILE A 135 -8.07 19.72 -17.77
C ILE A 135 -8.84 19.08 -18.93
N GLU A 136 -9.48 19.94 -19.74
CA GLU A 136 -10.42 19.51 -20.79
C GLU A 136 -9.86 18.43 -21.74
N PRO A 137 -8.62 18.54 -22.26
CA PRO A 137 -8.10 17.54 -23.20
C PRO A 137 -8.04 16.11 -22.67
N TYR A 138 -7.88 15.93 -21.35
CA TYR A 138 -7.83 14.59 -20.76
C TYR A 138 -9.21 13.99 -20.52
N GLY A 139 -10.28 14.78 -20.48
CA GLY A 139 -11.64 14.27 -20.26
C GLY A 139 -11.86 13.55 -18.92
N TYR A 140 -10.92 13.64 -17.97
CA TYR A 140 -11.02 13.03 -16.65
C TYR A 140 -12.16 13.65 -15.84
N GLY A 141 -12.95 12.80 -15.18
CA GLY A 141 -14.17 13.20 -14.48
C GLY A 141 -15.39 13.44 -15.39
N LYS A 142 -15.19 13.65 -16.70
CA LYS A 142 -16.27 13.78 -17.69
C LYS A 142 -16.58 12.43 -18.36
N TYR A 143 -15.55 11.69 -18.74
CA TYR A 143 -15.68 10.40 -19.41
C TYR A 143 -15.45 9.27 -18.41
N PRO A 144 -16.45 8.41 -18.12
CA PRO A 144 -16.32 7.38 -17.08
C PRO A 144 -15.19 6.38 -17.33
N ASN A 145 -14.86 6.12 -18.61
CA ASN A 145 -13.82 5.18 -19.00
C ASN A 145 -12.41 5.80 -19.06
N VAL A 146 -12.26 7.07 -18.67
CA VAL A 146 -10.95 7.68 -18.44
C VAL A 146 -10.63 7.61 -16.95
N ILE A 147 -9.60 6.86 -16.60
CA ILE A 147 -9.16 6.65 -15.22
C ILE A 147 -7.71 7.07 -15.03
N THR A 148 -7.26 7.28 -13.79
CA THR A 148 -5.84 7.46 -13.48
C THR A 148 -5.13 6.12 -13.29
N SER A 149 -3.80 6.12 -13.40
CA SER A 149 -2.97 4.96 -13.04
C SER A 149 -3.24 4.48 -11.61
N MET A 150 -3.43 5.39 -10.65
CA MET A 150 -3.79 5.00 -9.27
C MET A 150 -5.13 4.26 -9.20
N GLN A 151 -6.14 4.66 -9.99
CA GLN A 151 -7.40 3.94 -10.03
C GLN A 151 -7.22 2.54 -10.63
N LEU A 152 -6.38 2.41 -11.67
CA LEU A 152 -6.05 1.10 -12.25
C LEU A 152 -5.32 0.20 -11.26
N GLU A 153 -4.36 0.72 -10.49
CA GLU A 153 -3.69 -0.03 -9.41
C GLU A 153 -4.70 -0.59 -8.41
N ARG A 154 -5.73 0.19 -8.07
CA ARG A 154 -6.80 -0.28 -7.19
C ARG A 154 -7.68 -1.32 -7.87
N TYR A 155 -7.97 -1.20 -9.17
CA TYR A 155 -8.73 -2.23 -9.91
C TYR A 155 -7.99 -3.56 -10.04
N LEU A 156 -6.67 -3.52 -10.28
CA LEU A 156 -5.84 -4.72 -10.40
C LEU A 156 -5.51 -5.34 -9.03
N SER A 157 -5.74 -4.62 -7.93
CA SER A 157 -5.47 -5.12 -6.58
C SER A 157 -6.53 -6.14 -6.13
N ALA A 158 -6.07 -7.28 -5.59
CA ALA A 158 -6.96 -8.28 -4.98
C ALA A 158 -7.75 -7.75 -3.77
N SER A 159 -7.20 -6.78 -3.03
CA SER A 159 -7.93 -6.08 -1.95
C SER A 159 -8.59 -4.78 -2.42
N GLY A 160 -8.64 -4.58 -3.73
CA GLY A 160 -9.29 -3.46 -4.39
C GLY A 160 -10.79 -3.64 -4.54
N PRO A 161 -11.50 -2.61 -5.00
CA PRO A 161 -12.96 -2.60 -5.08
C PRO A 161 -13.51 -3.53 -6.17
N THR A 162 -12.68 -3.97 -7.11
CA THR A 162 -13.04 -4.93 -8.14
C THR A 162 -12.36 -6.29 -7.95
N GLU A 163 -11.64 -6.48 -6.83
CA GLU A 163 -10.99 -7.76 -6.47
C GLU A 163 -10.03 -8.29 -7.55
N GLY A 164 -9.40 -7.40 -8.33
CA GLY A 164 -8.52 -7.75 -9.45
C GLY A 164 -9.23 -7.86 -10.81
N HIS A 165 -10.56 -7.78 -10.86
CA HIS A 165 -11.29 -7.85 -12.12
C HIS A 165 -11.29 -6.50 -12.85
N LEU A 166 -10.67 -6.47 -14.03
CA LEU A 166 -10.58 -5.26 -14.84
C LEU A 166 -11.86 -5.05 -15.65
N VAL A 167 -12.67 -4.08 -15.20
CA VAL A 167 -13.95 -3.72 -15.83
C VAL A 167 -14.00 -2.25 -16.19
N ARG A 168 -14.73 -1.95 -17.27
CA ARG A 168 -15.05 -0.58 -17.68
C ARG A 168 -15.91 0.11 -16.61
N PRO A 169 -15.55 1.32 -16.14
CA PRO A 169 -16.33 1.99 -15.09
C PRO A 169 -17.77 2.31 -15.51
N SER A 170 -17.99 2.62 -16.80
CA SER A 170 -19.30 2.99 -17.36
C SER A 170 -20.36 1.88 -17.28
N ASP A 171 -20.03 0.68 -17.73
CA ASP A 171 -20.98 -0.42 -17.96
C ASP A 171 -20.60 -1.74 -17.28
N LYS A 172 -19.47 -1.76 -16.57
CA LYS A 172 -18.92 -2.94 -15.86
C LYS A 172 -18.59 -4.13 -16.76
N LYS A 173 -18.53 -3.93 -18.08
CA LYS A 173 -18.08 -4.97 -19.01
C LYS A 173 -16.56 -5.11 -18.98
N PRO A 174 -16.01 -6.28 -19.33
CA PRO A 174 -14.57 -6.44 -19.49
C PRO A 174 -14.00 -5.48 -20.53
N ALA A 175 -12.85 -4.87 -20.25
CA ALA A 175 -12.12 -4.07 -21.23
C ALA A 175 -11.38 -5.01 -22.21
N ARG A 176 -11.44 -4.72 -23.51
CA ARG A 176 -10.71 -5.47 -24.56
C ARG A 176 -9.55 -4.67 -25.13
N LYS A 177 -9.60 -3.35 -25.07
CA LYS A 177 -8.57 -2.46 -25.61
C LYS A 177 -8.33 -1.24 -24.72
N MET A 178 -7.08 -1.06 -24.32
CA MET A 178 -6.66 -0.04 -23.34
C MET A 178 -5.51 0.83 -23.85
N ALA A 179 -5.59 2.13 -23.60
CA ALA A 179 -4.51 3.08 -23.86
C ALA A 179 -3.97 3.66 -22.55
N PHE A 180 -2.65 3.86 -22.48
CA PHE A 180 -1.98 4.61 -21.43
C PHE A 180 -1.42 5.89 -22.02
N LEU A 181 -1.74 7.03 -21.41
CA LEU A 181 -1.21 8.33 -21.80
C LEU A 181 -0.12 8.75 -20.82
N GLN A 182 1.11 8.81 -21.31
CA GLN A 182 2.26 9.19 -20.49
C GLN A 182 2.37 10.69 -20.25
N CYS A 183 3.13 11.02 -19.19
CA CYS A 183 3.47 12.41 -18.84
C CYS A 183 2.24 13.28 -18.50
N VAL A 184 1.18 12.69 -17.96
CA VAL A 184 0.03 13.48 -17.47
C VAL A 184 0.44 14.18 -16.17
N GLY A 185 0.43 15.52 -16.16
CA GLY A 185 0.90 16.31 -15.02
C GLY A 185 2.43 16.40 -14.88
N SER A 186 3.18 16.09 -15.93
CA SER A 186 4.65 16.14 -15.94
C SER A 186 5.18 16.49 -17.32
N ARG A 187 6.33 17.17 -17.40
CA ARG A 187 6.89 17.69 -18.66
C ARG A 187 5.83 18.52 -19.43
N ASP A 188 5.09 19.33 -18.68
CA ASP A 188 4.01 20.17 -19.17
C ASP A 188 4.01 21.52 -18.47
N GLU A 189 4.69 22.50 -19.08
CA GLU A 189 4.67 23.88 -18.59
C GLU A 189 3.37 24.62 -18.95
N HIS A 190 2.64 24.15 -19.97
CA HIS A 190 1.47 24.86 -20.48
C HIS A 190 0.21 24.56 -19.67
N LEU A 191 -0.08 23.29 -19.39
CA LEU A 191 -1.33 22.89 -18.73
C LEU A 191 -1.24 22.96 -17.19
N CYS A 192 -0.08 22.64 -16.60
CA CYS A 192 0.06 22.57 -15.14
C CYS A 192 1.35 23.20 -14.57
N GLY A 193 2.26 23.71 -15.39
CA GLY A 193 3.51 24.32 -14.92
C GLY A 193 4.57 23.31 -14.42
N ASN A 194 4.32 22.00 -14.56
CA ASN A 194 5.23 20.95 -14.11
C ASN A 194 6.24 20.62 -15.22
N GLY A 195 7.33 21.40 -15.30
CA GLY A 195 8.43 21.18 -16.25
C GLY A 195 9.29 19.93 -15.98
N TYR A 196 9.14 19.29 -14.82
CA TYR A 196 9.91 18.12 -14.41
C TYR A 196 9.31 16.79 -14.87
N CYS A 197 10.11 15.72 -14.79
CA CYS A 197 9.65 14.35 -15.03
C CYS A 197 9.37 13.65 -13.70
N SER A 198 8.24 12.94 -13.60
CA SER A 198 7.87 12.17 -12.41
C SER A 198 8.64 10.85 -12.22
N SER A 199 9.63 10.55 -13.07
CA SER A 199 10.57 9.41 -13.01
C SER A 199 9.95 8.00 -13.14
N VAL A 200 8.82 7.73 -12.49
CA VAL A 200 8.25 6.39 -12.32
C VAL A 200 7.14 6.03 -13.31
N CYS A 201 6.52 7.01 -13.98
CA CYS A 201 5.32 6.80 -14.80
C CYS A 201 5.51 5.90 -16.02
N CYS A 202 6.68 5.94 -16.64
CA CYS A 202 7.03 4.99 -17.69
C CYS A 202 7.00 3.54 -17.18
N MET A 203 7.57 3.30 -15.99
CA MET A 203 7.71 1.95 -15.45
C MET A 203 6.42 1.40 -14.88
N TYR A 204 5.67 2.18 -14.08
CA TYR A 204 4.40 1.68 -13.56
C TYR A 204 3.40 1.41 -14.68
N ALA A 205 3.41 2.18 -15.77
CA ALA A 205 2.48 1.95 -16.88
C ALA A 205 2.84 0.67 -17.66
N ILE A 206 4.13 0.38 -17.87
CA ILE A 206 4.55 -0.90 -18.44
C ILE A 206 4.07 -2.03 -17.51
N LYS A 207 4.32 -1.91 -16.21
CA LYS A 207 3.91 -2.89 -15.21
C LYS A 207 2.40 -3.11 -15.21
N GLU A 208 1.61 -2.04 -15.11
CA GLU A 208 0.15 -2.07 -15.15
C GLU A 208 -0.36 -2.69 -16.46
N ALA A 209 0.24 -2.37 -17.61
CA ALA A 209 -0.15 -2.94 -18.89
C ALA A 209 0.12 -4.45 -18.98
N VAL A 210 1.23 -4.93 -18.41
CA VAL A 210 1.55 -6.37 -18.34
C VAL A 210 0.61 -7.07 -17.38
N ILE A 211 0.43 -6.54 -16.16
CA ILE A 211 -0.47 -7.12 -15.16
C ILE A 211 -1.91 -7.14 -15.66
N ALA A 212 -2.39 -6.08 -16.33
CA ALA A 212 -3.73 -6.05 -16.90
C ALA A 212 -3.95 -7.16 -17.93
N LYS A 213 -2.93 -7.49 -18.73
CA LYS A 213 -2.97 -8.62 -19.68
C LYS A 213 -2.96 -9.98 -19.00
N GLU A 214 -2.30 -10.11 -17.85
CA GLU A 214 -2.35 -11.34 -17.04
C GLU A 214 -3.75 -11.56 -16.44
N HIS A 215 -4.47 -10.49 -16.11
CA HIS A 215 -5.83 -10.56 -15.57
C HIS A 215 -6.91 -10.73 -16.65
N VAL A 216 -6.68 -10.21 -17.86
CA VAL A 216 -7.63 -10.27 -18.98
C VAL A 216 -6.96 -10.85 -20.22
N PRO A 217 -7.25 -12.13 -20.56
CA PRO A 217 -6.78 -12.74 -21.79
C PRO A 217 -7.15 -11.90 -23.02
N ASP A 218 -6.26 -11.86 -24.01
CA ASP A 218 -6.43 -11.13 -25.28
C ASP A 218 -6.60 -9.60 -25.17
N LEU A 219 -6.41 -9.01 -23.99
CA LEU A 219 -6.45 -7.56 -23.81
C LEU A 219 -5.38 -6.88 -24.69
N GLN A 220 -5.79 -5.92 -25.52
CA GLN A 220 -4.87 -5.10 -26.29
C GLN A 220 -4.45 -3.86 -25.51
N THR A 221 -3.15 -3.68 -25.28
CA THR A 221 -2.62 -2.51 -24.56
C THR A 221 -1.71 -1.66 -25.44
N SER A 222 -1.88 -0.34 -25.37
CA SER A 222 -1.04 0.66 -26.03
C SER A 222 -0.53 1.70 -25.05
N ILE A 223 0.76 2.00 -25.08
CA ILE A 223 1.37 3.07 -24.29
C ILE A 223 1.80 4.19 -25.24
N PHE A 224 1.19 5.36 -25.07
CA PHE A 224 1.51 6.58 -25.81
C PHE A 224 2.51 7.43 -25.03
N TYR A 225 3.67 7.68 -25.62
CA TYR A 225 4.81 8.28 -24.92
C TYR A 225 5.61 9.26 -25.77
N MET A 226 6.38 10.14 -25.13
CA MET A 226 7.39 10.98 -25.79
C MET A 226 8.75 10.27 -25.81
N ASP A 227 9.24 9.91 -24.62
CA ASP A 227 10.47 9.14 -24.40
C ASP A 227 10.22 8.12 -23.28
N MET A 228 10.59 6.85 -23.49
CA MET A 228 10.53 5.83 -22.43
C MET A 228 11.75 5.97 -21.53
N ARG A 229 11.54 6.19 -20.23
CA ARG A 229 12.60 6.42 -19.24
C ARG A 229 12.80 5.23 -18.31
N THR A 230 13.38 4.16 -18.84
CA THR A 230 13.59 2.85 -18.22
C THR A 230 14.99 2.72 -17.58
N HIS A 231 15.39 3.71 -16.78
CA HIS A 231 16.79 3.94 -16.37
C HIS A 231 17.28 3.14 -15.14
N GLY A 232 16.41 2.36 -14.49
CA GLY A 232 16.77 1.49 -13.36
C GLY A 232 17.46 0.19 -13.81
N LYS A 233 18.05 -0.55 -12.86
CA LYS A 233 18.64 -1.86 -13.13
C LYS A 233 17.57 -2.80 -13.72
N GLU A 234 17.85 -3.36 -14.89
CA GLU A 234 16.95 -4.28 -15.62
C GLU A 234 15.60 -3.68 -16.07
N PHE A 235 15.42 -2.36 -15.94
CA PHE A 235 14.17 -1.70 -16.35
C PHE A 235 14.00 -1.69 -17.87
N ASP A 236 15.09 -1.49 -18.63
CA ASP A 236 15.04 -1.60 -20.08
C ASP A 236 14.73 -3.02 -20.54
N GLU A 237 15.30 -4.02 -19.88
CA GLU A 237 15.00 -5.42 -20.17
C GLU A 237 13.52 -5.75 -19.89
N TYR A 238 12.95 -5.22 -18.81
CA TYR A 238 11.51 -5.35 -18.54
C TYR A 238 10.65 -4.69 -19.63
N TYR A 239 11.06 -3.52 -20.12
CA TYR A 239 10.42 -2.87 -21.27
C TYR A 239 10.49 -3.72 -22.55
N GLN A 240 11.66 -4.31 -22.85
CA GLN A 240 11.81 -5.20 -24.00
C GLN A 240 10.95 -6.47 -23.87
N ARG A 241 10.89 -7.06 -22.68
CA ARG A 241 10.03 -8.22 -22.37
C ARG A 241 8.55 -7.88 -22.53
N ALA A 242 8.10 -6.74 -22.01
CA ALA A 242 6.72 -6.29 -22.19
C ALA A 242 6.34 -6.12 -23.68
N LYS A 243 7.29 -5.65 -24.51
CA LYS A 243 7.09 -5.52 -25.96
C LYS A 243 7.07 -6.88 -26.68
N LYS A 244 8.03 -7.76 -26.40
CA LYS A 244 8.23 -9.03 -27.13
C LYS A 244 7.30 -10.14 -26.65
N ASP A 245 7.21 -10.32 -25.33
CA ASP A 245 6.61 -11.50 -24.71
C ASP A 245 5.15 -11.21 -24.36
N SER A 246 4.86 -10.03 -23.80
CA SER A 246 3.50 -9.62 -23.46
C SER A 246 2.78 -8.90 -24.61
N GLY A 247 3.48 -8.51 -25.68
CA GLY A 247 2.89 -7.84 -26.85
C GLY A 247 2.30 -6.45 -26.58
N VAL A 248 2.83 -5.70 -25.60
CA VAL A 248 2.41 -4.31 -25.32
C VAL A 248 2.85 -3.41 -26.49
N ARG A 249 1.93 -2.60 -27.03
CA ARG A 249 2.27 -1.65 -28.11
C ARG A 249 2.82 -0.36 -27.52
N PHE A 250 3.89 0.15 -28.10
CA PHE A 250 4.51 1.41 -27.71
C PHE A 250 4.44 2.37 -28.88
N ILE A 251 3.77 3.50 -28.68
CA ILE A 251 3.49 4.49 -29.73
C ILE A 251 4.13 5.80 -29.31
N ARG A 252 5.15 6.23 -30.05
CA ARG A 252 5.85 7.49 -29.78
C ARG A 252 5.03 8.67 -30.26
N CYS A 253 4.10 9.11 -29.42
CA CYS A 253 3.27 10.29 -29.66
C CYS A 253 2.75 10.84 -28.32
N ARG A 254 2.73 12.17 -28.18
CA ARG A 254 1.96 12.84 -27.13
C ARG A 254 0.56 13.10 -27.66
N VAL A 255 -0.43 12.39 -27.12
CA VAL A 255 -1.83 12.52 -27.53
C VAL A 255 -2.36 13.89 -27.12
N GLY A 256 -2.98 14.60 -28.06
CA GLY A 256 -3.47 15.97 -27.86
C GLY A 256 -4.77 16.06 -27.07
N GLY A 257 -5.60 15.02 -27.10
CA GLY A 257 -6.83 14.95 -26.33
C GLY A 257 -7.61 13.64 -26.54
N ILE A 258 -8.65 13.46 -25.74
CA ILE A 258 -9.55 12.31 -25.78
C ILE A 258 -10.95 12.78 -26.18
N GLU A 259 -11.55 12.12 -27.16
CA GLU A 259 -12.90 12.40 -27.60
C GLU A 259 -13.82 11.19 -27.32
N PRO A 260 -15.01 11.39 -26.75
CA PRO A 260 -15.97 10.31 -26.58
C PRO A 260 -16.66 10.03 -27.92
N GLU A 261 -16.87 8.77 -28.26
CA GLU A 261 -17.63 8.41 -29.46
C GLU A 261 -18.68 7.33 -29.17
N GLY A 262 -19.84 7.47 -29.81
CA GLY A 262 -20.96 6.54 -29.70
C GLY A 262 -21.74 6.59 -28.39
N ARG A 263 -22.71 5.67 -28.25
CA ARG A 263 -23.51 5.48 -27.02
C ARG A 263 -22.86 4.53 -26.03
N GLU A 264 -21.91 3.72 -26.49
CA GLU A 264 -21.28 2.69 -25.68
C GLU A 264 -20.07 3.20 -24.89
N GLY A 265 -19.68 4.48 -24.99
CA GLY A 265 -18.62 5.04 -24.14
C GLY A 265 -17.21 4.70 -24.58
N ASP A 266 -17.01 4.43 -25.87
CA ASP A 266 -15.70 4.23 -26.46
C ASP A 266 -14.96 5.57 -26.56
N LEU A 267 -13.64 5.50 -26.42
CA LEU A 267 -12.77 6.66 -26.37
C LEU A 267 -11.92 6.68 -27.64
N ARG A 268 -12.12 7.73 -28.44
CA ARG A 268 -11.36 7.99 -29.66
C ARG A 268 -10.11 8.80 -29.34
N LEU A 269 -8.97 8.31 -29.81
CA LEU A 269 -7.69 9.01 -29.78
C LEU A 269 -7.24 9.34 -31.21
N HIS A 270 -6.90 10.60 -31.43
CA HIS A 270 -6.24 11.09 -32.64
C HIS A 270 -4.76 11.30 -32.37
N TYR A 271 -3.90 10.65 -33.14
CA TYR A 271 -2.45 10.78 -32.97
C TYR A 271 -1.70 10.63 -34.29
N VAL A 272 -0.47 11.13 -34.31
CA VAL A 272 0.45 10.97 -35.44
C VAL A 272 1.40 9.82 -35.11
N ASN A 273 1.46 8.82 -35.98
CA ASN A 273 2.40 7.71 -35.82
C ASN A 273 3.84 8.11 -36.23
N GLU A 274 4.81 7.23 -36.01
CA GLU A 274 6.22 7.50 -36.36
C GLU A 274 6.47 7.71 -37.86
N GLN A 275 5.52 7.32 -38.72
CA GLN A 275 5.58 7.56 -40.17
C GLN A 275 4.94 8.90 -40.59
N GLY A 276 4.50 9.71 -39.63
CA GLY A 276 3.85 11.00 -39.90
C GLY A 276 2.38 10.87 -40.36
N ARG A 277 1.77 9.68 -40.27
CA ARG A 277 0.36 9.48 -40.65
C ARG A 277 -0.55 9.78 -39.46
N GLN A 278 -1.63 10.49 -39.72
CA GLN A 278 -2.72 10.65 -38.77
C GLN A 278 -3.47 9.32 -38.64
N ILE A 279 -3.58 8.84 -37.41
CA ILE A 279 -4.29 7.62 -37.05
C ILE A 279 -5.40 7.98 -36.08
N GLU A 280 -6.57 7.42 -36.36
CA GLU A 280 -7.72 7.41 -35.48
C GLU A 280 -7.85 6.00 -34.90
N GLU A 281 -7.83 5.89 -33.58
CA GLU A 281 -7.94 4.59 -32.90
C GLU A 281 -8.87 4.67 -31.69
N TYR A 282 -9.68 3.61 -31.53
CA TYR A 282 -10.69 3.46 -30.49
C TYR A 282 -10.19 2.59 -29.35
N PHE A 283 -10.54 2.98 -28.12
CA PHE A 283 -10.19 2.29 -26.87
C PHE A 283 -11.40 2.20 -25.93
N ASP A 284 -11.49 1.10 -25.20
CA ASP A 284 -12.53 0.88 -24.20
C ASP A 284 -12.22 1.58 -22.87
N LEU A 285 -10.92 1.73 -22.58
CA LEU A 285 -10.42 2.32 -21.35
C LEU A 285 -9.15 3.12 -21.64
N VAL A 286 -9.09 4.36 -21.13
CA VAL A 286 -7.88 5.18 -21.20
C VAL A 286 -7.38 5.46 -19.79
N VAL A 287 -6.09 5.21 -19.59
CA VAL A 287 -5.39 5.35 -18.32
C VAL A 287 -4.45 6.54 -18.41
N LEU A 288 -4.65 7.51 -17.54
CA LEU A 288 -3.79 8.67 -17.40
C LEU A 288 -2.65 8.32 -16.45
N SER A 289 -1.42 8.24 -16.97
CA SER A 289 -0.23 8.03 -16.15
C SER A 289 0.15 9.35 -15.46
N VAL A 290 -0.49 9.59 -14.31
CA VAL A 290 -0.38 10.83 -13.52
C VAL A 290 0.98 10.97 -12.84
N GLY A 291 1.47 12.20 -12.79
CA GLY A 291 2.70 12.59 -12.12
C GLY A 291 2.60 12.64 -10.59
N LEU A 292 3.73 12.95 -9.96
CA LEU A 292 3.85 13.09 -8.50
C LEU A 292 4.03 14.56 -8.13
N GLU A 293 3.32 15.01 -7.10
CA GLU A 293 3.38 16.36 -6.54
C GLU A 293 3.58 16.31 -5.02
N THR A 294 4.01 17.43 -4.44
CA THR A 294 4.11 17.56 -2.99
C THR A 294 2.78 18.04 -2.40
N PRO A 295 2.21 17.33 -1.41
CA PRO A 295 0.94 17.72 -0.80
C PRO A 295 0.97 19.11 -0.17
N LYS A 296 -0.14 19.85 -0.25
CA LYS A 296 -0.25 21.22 0.30
C LYS A 296 0.15 21.33 1.77
N HIS A 297 -0.32 20.41 2.62
CA HIS A 297 0.01 20.41 4.05
C HIS A 297 1.51 20.21 4.32
N VAL A 298 2.23 19.54 3.42
CA VAL A 298 3.69 19.37 3.50
C VAL A 298 4.41 20.66 3.13
N LEU A 299 3.89 21.42 2.17
CA LEU A 299 4.44 22.73 1.80
C LEU A 299 4.31 23.72 2.96
N GLU A 300 3.15 23.73 3.62
CA GLU A 300 2.91 24.54 4.82
C GLU A 300 3.84 24.13 5.97
N LEU A 301 4.06 22.83 6.18
CA LEU A 301 4.99 22.33 7.18
C LEU A 301 6.43 22.72 6.84
N ALA A 302 6.86 22.58 5.59
CA ALA A 302 8.21 22.95 5.16
C ALA A 302 8.49 24.44 5.38
N ASP A 303 7.51 25.31 5.10
CA ASP A 303 7.59 26.75 5.34
C ASP A 303 7.72 27.06 6.84
N LYS A 304 6.85 26.49 7.69
CA LYS A 304 6.91 26.65 9.15
C LYS A 304 8.23 26.19 9.74
N VAL A 305 8.73 25.04 9.28
CA VAL A 305 9.98 24.46 9.76
C VAL A 305 11.20 25.22 9.21
N GLY A 306 11.08 25.96 8.11
CA GLY A 306 12.18 26.67 7.47
C GLY A 306 13.03 25.79 6.54
N VAL A 307 12.42 24.77 5.94
CA VAL A 307 13.04 23.93 4.91
C VAL A 307 12.81 24.58 3.53
N ARG A 308 13.90 24.94 2.84
CA ARG A 308 13.82 25.50 1.49
C ARG A 308 13.32 24.45 0.50
N LEU A 309 12.46 24.89 -0.41
CA LEU A 309 11.94 24.07 -1.50
C LEU A 309 12.55 24.49 -2.84
N THR A 310 12.59 23.56 -3.79
CA THR A 310 12.94 23.84 -5.19
C THR A 310 11.82 24.61 -5.90
N PRO A 311 12.06 25.18 -7.10
CA PRO A 311 10.98 25.81 -7.90
C PRO A 311 9.80 24.88 -8.20
N HIS A 312 10.03 23.58 -8.19
CA HIS A 312 9.02 22.54 -8.39
C HIS A 312 8.44 21.98 -7.09
N LYS A 313 8.64 22.67 -5.96
CA LYS A 313 8.01 22.37 -4.66
C LYS A 313 8.43 21.04 -4.01
N PHE A 314 9.65 20.56 -4.29
CA PHE A 314 10.29 19.45 -3.56
C PHE A 314 11.31 19.98 -2.55
N ALA A 315 11.72 19.18 -1.57
CA ALA A 315 12.77 19.57 -0.63
C ALA A 315 14.08 19.90 -1.37
N ALA A 316 14.69 21.05 -1.08
CA ALA A 316 15.95 21.45 -1.69
C ALA A 316 17.12 20.69 -1.05
N VAL A 317 17.68 19.75 -1.80
CA VAL A 317 18.86 18.95 -1.45
C VAL A 317 19.99 19.19 -2.46
N SER A 318 21.21 18.72 -2.16
CA SER A 318 22.36 18.82 -3.09
C SER A 318 22.88 17.45 -3.49
N SER A 319 23.58 17.37 -4.62
CA SER A 319 24.16 16.10 -5.10
C SER A 319 25.18 15.49 -4.13
N PHE A 320 25.87 16.32 -3.34
CA PHE A 320 26.84 15.87 -2.33
C PHE A 320 26.21 15.59 -0.96
N SER A 321 24.95 15.98 -0.76
CA SER A 321 24.20 15.75 0.48
C SER A 321 22.72 15.51 0.14
N PRO A 322 22.40 14.35 -0.48
CA PRO A 322 21.09 14.12 -1.11
C PRO A 322 19.94 13.95 -0.12
N VAL A 323 20.24 13.73 1.17
CA VAL A 323 19.26 13.57 2.25
C VAL A 323 19.25 14.73 3.24
N THR A 324 20.14 15.72 3.07
CA THR A 324 20.28 16.84 4.00
C THR A 324 19.47 18.02 3.49
N THR A 325 18.55 18.53 4.32
CA THR A 325 17.77 19.72 3.97
C THR A 325 18.58 21.00 4.18
N SER A 326 17.98 22.16 3.89
CA SER A 326 18.59 23.45 4.21
C SER A 326 18.67 23.76 5.71
N LYS A 327 17.98 23.01 6.58
CA LYS A 327 17.97 23.23 8.03
C LYS A 327 18.82 22.15 8.73
N PRO A 328 19.93 22.51 9.40
CA PRO A 328 20.76 21.56 10.11
C PRO A 328 19.97 20.73 11.13
N GLY A 329 20.22 19.42 11.17
CA GLY A 329 19.49 18.48 12.03
C GLY A 329 18.17 17.99 11.48
N ILE A 330 17.72 18.53 10.34
CA ILE A 330 16.53 18.06 9.61
C ILE A 330 16.95 17.46 8.27
N PHE A 331 16.55 16.22 8.06
CA PHE A 331 16.84 15.42 6.87
C PHE A 331 15.56 15.11 6.10
N THR A 332 15.69 14.62 4.88
CA THR A 332 14.58 14.21 4.01
C THR A 332 14.94 12.93 3.27
N CYS A 333 13.93 12.16 2.88
CA CYS A 333 14.11 10.98 2.03
C CYS A 333 12.84 10.68 1.23
N GLY A 334 13.00 9.89 0.17
CA GLY A 334 11.88 9.44 -0.66
C GLY A 334 11.34 10.55 -1.56
N ALA A 335 10.07 10.44 -1.94
CA ALA A 335 9.49 11.29 -2.97
C ALA A 335 9.44 12.80 -2.63
N PHE A 336 9.53 13.17 -1.35
CA PHE A 336 9.60 14.58 -0.96
C PHE A 336 10.89 15.28 -1.41
N ALA A 337 12.00 14.54 -1.51
CA ALA A 337 13.25 15.04 -2.10
C ALA A 337 13.23 15.07 -3.64
N GLY A 338 12.16 14.59 -4.27
CA GLY A 338 11.96 14.55 -5.71
C GLY A 338 11.38 13.21 -6.18
N PRO A 339 10.68 13.16 -7.33
CA PRO A 339 10.02 11.95 -7.83
C PRO A 339 10.99 10.78 -8.04
N LYS A 340 10.71 9.63 -7.42
CA LYS A 340 11.56 8.44 -7.46
C LYS A 340 10.80 7.16 -7.13
N ASP A 341 11.43 6.03 -7.40
CA ASP A 341 10.86 4.70 -7.15
C ASP A 341 11.10 4.21 -5.71
N ILE A 342 10.57 3.03 -5.42
CA ILE A 342 10.66 2.40 -4.10
C ILE A 342 12.13 2.08 -3.73
N PRO A 343 12.95 1.41 -4.57
CA PRO A 343 14.34 1.14 -4.25
C PRO A 343 15.15 2.39 -3.87
N GLN A 344 15.02 3.47 -4.65
CA GLN A 344 15.71 4.74 -4.35
C GLN A 344 15.20 5.34 -3.04
N SER A 345 13.90 5.29 -2.78
CA SER A 345 13.31 5.79 -1.53
C SER A 345 13.80 5.01 -0.30
N VAL A 346 13.92 3.69 -0.39
CA VAL A 346 14.45 2.84 0.70
C VAL A 346 15.94 3.11 0.96
N MET A 347 16.71 3.28 -0.11
CA MET A 347 18.11 3.68 -0.02
C MET A 347 18.27 5.04 0.67
N GLU A 348 17.50 6.05 0.27
CA GLU A 348 17.52 7.37 0.91
C GLU A 348 17.03 7.32 2.35
N GLY A 349 16.05 6.47 2.69
CA GLY A 349 15.63 6.25 4.07
C GLY A 349 16.79 5.76 4.95
N SER A 350 17.60 4.84 4.41
CA SER A 350 18.79 4.31 5.10
C SER A 350 19.89 5.37 5.22
N ALA A 351 20.12 6.16 4.17
CA ALA A 351 21.07 7.26 4.18
C ALA A 351 20.66 8.38 5.16
N ALA A 352 19.37 8.74 5.21
CA ALA A 352 18.84 9.72 6.15
C ALA A 352 18.96 9.23 7.60
N ALA A 353 18.71 7.95 7.86
CA ALA A 353 18.91 7.34 9.18
C ALA A 353 20.39 7.37 9.61
N ALA A 354 21.32 7.11 8.68
CA ALA A 354 22.76 7.22 8.96
C ALA A 354 23.18 8.66 9.25
N ALA A 355 22.73 9.63 8.45
CA ALA A 355 23.02 11.05 8.65
C ALA A 355 22.43 11.60 9.96
N ALA A 356 21.20 11.19 10.30
CA ALA A 356 20.58 11.50 11.58
C ALA A 356 21.32 10.84 12.76
N GLY A 357 21.82 9.61 12.55
CA GLY A 357 22.60 8.86 13.53
C GLY A 357 23.93 9.51 13.88
N ASP A 358 24.56 10.21 12.95
CA ASP A 358 25.83 10.94 13.19
C ASP A 358 25.64 12.03 14.28
N ILE A 359 24.56 12.80 14.18
CA ILE A 359 24.20 13.82 15.19
C ILE A 359 23.86 13.17 16.54
N LEU A 360 23.20 12.01 16.50
CA LEU A 360 22.74 11.29 17.70
C LEU A 360 23.82 10.39 18.32
N ALA A 361 25.00 10.28 17.73
CA ALA A 361 26.06 9.39 18.19
C ALA A 361 26.44 9.59 19.67
N PRO A 362 26.48 10.82 20.23
CA PRO A 362 26.77 11.03 21.64
C PRO A 362 25.72 10.44 22.60
N ALA A 363 24.45 10.34 22.19
CA ALA A 363 23.32 9.86 23.00
C ALA A 363 22.91 8.42 22.65
N ARG A 364 23.80 7.67 21.98
CA ARG A 364 23.50 6.33 21.49
C ARG A 364 23.16 5.40 22.65
N HIS A 365 22.05 4.67 22.50
CA HIS A 365 21.52 3.69 23.48
C HIS A 365 20.87 4.26 24.75
N GLU A 366 20.86 5.57 24.98
CA GLU A 366 20.25 6.15 26.19
C GLU A 366 18.75 5.82 26.33
N LEU A 367 18.03 5.73 25.21
CA LEU A 367 16.59 5.41 25.17
C LEU A 367 16.28 4.00 24.62
N ALA A 368 17.28 3.14 24.47
CA ALA A 368 17.09 1.82 23.89
C ALA A 368 16.40 0.84 24.88
N LYS A 369 15.28 0.25 24.47
CA LYS A 369 14.53 -0.80 25.19
C LYS A 369 14.88 -2.19 24.64
N LYS A 370 15.38 -3.08 25.50
CA LYS A 370 15.53 -4.51 25.16
C LYS A 370 14.15 -5.16 25.07
N LYS A 371 13.88 -5.88 23.99
CA LYS A 371 12.65 -6.69 23.86
C LYS A 371 12.78 -7.88 24.80
N THR A 372 11.80 -8.08 25.68
CA THR A 372 11.71 -9.23 26.58
C THR A 372 10.69 -10.22 26.05
N PHE A 373 10.97 -11.50 26.21
CA PHE A 373 10.07 -12.59 25.87
C PHE A 373 9.62 -13.29 27.16
N PRO A 374 8.44 -13.93 27.17
CA PRO A 374 8.08 -14.82 28.27
C PRO A 374 9.11 -15.95 28.42
N PRO A 375 9.24 -16.56 29.62
CA PRO A 375 10.10 -17.71 29.81
C PRO A 375 9.68 -18.85 28.88
N GLU A 376 10.66 -19.58 28.36
CA GLU A 376 10.44 -20.75 27.52
C GLU A 376 9.73 -21.85 28.34
N ARG A 377 8.61 -22.34 27.82
CA ARG A 377 7.85 -23.46 28.38
C ARG A 377 8.62 -24.75 28.11
N ASP A 378 8.91 -25.50 29.17
CA ASP A 378 9.39 -26.86 29.02
C ASP A 378 8.24 -27.75 28.56
N ILE A 379 8.43 -28.38 27.41
CA ILE A 379 7.45 -29.23 26.72
C ILE A 379 7.86 -30.71 26.75
N LEU A 380 8.92 -31.07 27.47
CA LEU A 380 9.35 -32.45 27.62
C LEU A 380 8.25 -33.28 28.26
N GLY A 381 7.86 -34.37 27.59
CA GLY A 381 6.80 -35.26 28.06
C GLY A 381 5.37 -34.79 27.76
N GLU A 382 5.18 -33.62 27.12
CA GLU A 382 3.87 -33.24 26.59
C GLU A 382 3.47 -34.13 25.40
N GLU A 383 2.17 -34.41 25.26
CA GLU A 383 1.62 -35.03 24.05
C GLU A 383 1.85 -34.11 22.84
N LEU A 384 2.13 -34.69 21.66
CA LEU A 384 2.34 -33.93 20.44
C LEU A 384 1.08 -33.14 20.05
N ARG A 385 1.19 -31.81 19.98
CA ARG A 385 0.10 -30.91 19.62
C ARG A 385 0.59 -29.88 18.60
N ILE A 386 0.38 -30.20 17.33
CA ILE A 386 0.80 -29.40 16.18
C ILE A 386 -0.29 -28.39 15.84
N GLY A 387 0.09 -27.11 15.71
CA GLY A 387 -0.74 -26.09 15.08
C GLY A 387 -0.32 -25.85 13.65
N VAL A 388 -1.25 -25.95 12.71
CA VAL A 388 -1.00 -25.66 11.29
C VAL A 388 -1.70 -24.37 10.88
N PHE A 389 -0.96 -23.42 10.33
CA PHE A 389 -1.49 -22.15 9.86
C PHE A 389 -1.31 -22.04 8.35
N VAL A 390 -2.41 -22.11 7.60
CA VAL A 390 -2.40 -22.08 6.13
C VAL A 390 -2.71 -20.66 5.64
N CYS A 391 -1.79 -20.08 4.89
CA CYS A 391 -1.89 -18.72 4.37
C CYS A 391 -2.60 -18.69 3.01
N HIS A 392 -3.56 -17.78 2.85
CA HIS A 392 -4.30 -17.61 1.60
C HIS A 392 -3.62 -16.63 0.61
N CYS A 393 -2.97 -15.57 1.11
CA CYS A 393 -2.23 -14.54 0.37
C CYS A 393 -2.83 -14.08 -0.98
N GLY A 394 -4.16 -13.94 -1.07
CA GLY A 394 -4.87 -13.50 -2.30
C GLY A 394 -4.55 -14.38 -3.53
N SER A 395 -4.32 -13.74 -4.69
CA SER A 395 -3.95 -14.43 -5.93
C SER A 395 -2.59 -15.13 -5.88
N ASN A 396 -1.71 -14.77 -4.93
CA ASN A 396 -0.37 -15.35 -4.86
C ASN A 396 -0.37 -16.83 -4.42
N ILE A 397 -1.31 -17.24 -3.58
CA ILE A 397 -1.45 -18.64 -3.15
C ILE A 397 -2.81 -19.16 -3.58
N ALA A 398 -3.90 -18.60 -3.03
CA ALA A 398 -5.24 -19.12 -3.30
C ALA A 398 -5.75 -18.93 -4.74
N GLY A 399 -5.07 -18.09 -5.52
CA GLY A 399 -5.29 -18.00 -6.97
C GLY A 399 -5.01 -19.32 -7.69
N HIS A 400 -4.07 -20.13 -7.18
CA HIS A 400 -3.66 -21.40 -7.79
C HIS A 400 -3.73 -22.59 -6.84
N VAL A 401 -3.85 -22.42 -5.53
CA VAL A 401 -3.94 -23.51 -4.54
C VAL A 401 -5.30 -23.46 -3.85
N ASP A 402 -6.00 -24.58 -3.70
CA ASP A 402 -7.17 -24.66 -2.83
C ASP A 402 -6.73 -24.75 -1.36
N VAL A 403 -6.56 -23.58 -0.75
CA VAL A 403 -6.14 -23.49 0.66
C VAL A 403 -7.17 -24.03 1.65
N LYS A 404 -8.43 -24.23 1.23
CA LYS A 404 -9.42 -24.92 2.06
C LYS A 404 -9.10 -26.41 2.10
N GLU A 405 -8.88 -27.01 0.93
CA GLU A 405 -8.52 -28.42 0.82
C GLU A 405 -7.23 -28.75 1.57
N VAL A 406 -6.18 -27.92 1.42
CA VAL A 406 -4.91 -28.07 2.15
C VAL A 406 -5.12 -28.03 3.67
N ALA A 407 -5.95 -27.10 4.17
CA ALA A 407 -6.25 -27.01 5.59
C ALA A 407 -7.08 -28.19 6.11
N ASP A 408 -8.08 -28.62 5.34
CA ASP A 408 -8.92 -29.77 5.67
C ASP A 408 -8.07 -31.06 5.72
N TYR A 409 -7.13 -31.23 4.77
CA TYR A 409 -6.16 -32.33 4.78
C TYR A 409 -5.23 -32.25 5.99
N ALA A 410 -4.64 -31.08 6.27
CA ALA A 410 -3.76 -30.90 7.42
C ALA A 410 -4.43 -31.27 8.75
N ALA A 411 -5.73 -31.00 8.89
CA ALA A 411 -6.49 -31.33 10.09
C ALA A 411 -6.63 -32.85 10.33
N THR A 412 -6.44 -33.68 9.28
CA THR A 412 -6.47 -35.14 9.39
C THR A 412 -5.12 -35.76 9.79
N LEU A 413 -4.04 -34.96 9.79
CA LEU A 413 -2.70 -35.47 10.04
C LEU A 413 -2.47 -35.81 11.53
N PRO A 414 -1.69 -36.87 11.82
CA PRO A 414 -1.42 -37.27 13.20
C PRO A 414 -0.77 -36.16 14.05
N GLY A 415 -1.29 -35.94 15.25
CA GLY A 415 -0.78 -34.94 16.19
C GLY A 415 -1.19 -33.49 15.88
N VAL A 416 -1.93 -33.23 14.80
CA VAL A 416 -2.48 -31.90 14.53
C VAL A 416 -3.65 -31.63 15.47
N ALA A 417 -3.46 -30.65 16.35
CA ALA A 417 -4.45 -30.26 17.36
C ALA A 417 -5.26 -29.03 16.94
N HIS A 418 -4.75 -28.24 16.00
CA HIS A 418 -5.41 -27.02 15.53
C HIS A 418 -4.99 -26.69 14.10
N VAL A 419 -5.94 -26.29 13.25
CA VAL A 419 -5.68 -25.76 11.92
C VAL A 419 -6.40 -24.44 11.76
N GLU A 420 -5.67 -23.42 11.31
CA GLU A 420 -6.20 -22.08 11.10
C GLU A 420 -5.92 -21.61 9.66
N ARG A 421 -6.90 -20.94 9.05
CA ARG A 421 -6.73 -20.33 7.73
C ARG A 421 -6.79 -18.82 7.88
N ASN A 422 -5.73 -18.16 7.44
CA ASN A 422 -5.64 -16.70 7.52
C ASN A 422 -5.31 -16.09 6.18
N LEU A 423 -5.78 -14.87 5.94
CA LEU A 423 -5.51 -14.17 4.69
C LEU A 423 -4.01 -13.83 4.56
N PHE A 424 -3.39 -13.34 5.63
CA PHE A 424 -1.97 -13.01 5.69
C PHE A 424 -1.36 -13.45 7.01
N THR A 425 -0.79 -14.66 7.05
CA THR A 425 -0.17 -15.21 8.27
C THR A 425 0.98 -14.35 8.79
N CYS A 426 1.65 -13.59 7.93
CA CYS A 426 2.74 -12.68 8.31
C CYS A 426 2.29 -11.33 8.89
N SER A 427 0.99 -10.99 8.85
CA SER A 427 0.50 -9.74 9.42
C SER A 427 0.66 -9.73 10.96
N GLN A 428 0.89 -8.55 11.54
CA GLN A 428 1.10 -8.41 12.99
C GLN A 428 -0.10 -8.95 13.79
N ASP A 429 -1.33 -8.65 13.38
CA ASP A 429 -2.51 -9.11 14.10
C ASP A 429 -2.68 -10.63 14.03
N THR A 430 -2.29 -11.24 12.90
CA THR A 430 -2.31 -12.71 12.79
C THR A 430 -1.22 -13.33 13.64
N GLN A 431 -0.05 -12.69 13.80
CA GLN A 431 0.97 -13.15 14.74
C GLN A 431 0.49 -13.05 16.19
N ASP A 432 -0.16 -11.95 16.56
CA ASP A 432 -0.72 -11.79 17.91
C ASP A 432 -1.84 -12.82 18.18
N LEU A 433 -2.67 -13.12 17.18
CA LEU A 433 -3.66 -14.20 17.24
C LEU A 433 -2.98 -15.56 17.37
N MET A 434 -1.94 -15.83 16.58
CA MET A 434 -1.17 -17.08 16.62
C MET A 434 -0.59 -17.31 18.01
N VAL A 435 -0.04 -16.28 18.66
CA VAL A 435 0.43 -16.36 20.06
C VAL A 435 -0.70 -16.78 21.02
N LYS A 436 -1.91 -16.22 20.87
CA LYS A 436 -3.07 -16.61 21.68
C LYS A 436 -3.47 -18.05 21.43
N VAL A 437 -3.64 -18.44 20.17
CA VAL A 437 -4.00 -19.80 19.74
C VAL A 437 -3.01 -20.83 20.25
N ILE A 438 -1.71 -20.55 20.18
CA ILE A 438 -0.64 -21.43 20.70
C ILE A 438 -0.83 -21.69 22.20
N ARG A 439 -1.13 -20.65 22.96
CA ARG A 439 -1.33 -20.76 24.41
C ARG A 439 -2.65 -21.44 24.76
N GLU A 440 -3.74 -21.03 24.13
CA GLU A 440 -5.10 -21.55 24.42
C GLU A 440 -5.23 -23.04 24.07
N ASN A 441 -4.65 -23.46 22.94
CA ASN A 441 -4.72 -24.86 22.49
C ASN A 441 -3.56 -25.72 23.00
N MET A 442 -2.68 -25.15 23.83
CA MET A 442 -1.47 -25.80 24.35
C MET A 442 -0.63 -26.42 23.25
N LEU A 443 -0.47 -25.71 22.13
CA LEU A 443 0.34 -26.18 21.00
C LEU A 443 1.81 -26.24 21.41
N ASN A 444 2.56 -27.20 20.89
CA ASN A 444 3.99 -27.37 21.15
C ASN A 444 4.83 -27.54 19.88
N ARG A 445 4.22 -27.66 18.70
CA ARG A 445 4.89 -27.61 17.39
C ARG A 445 4.06 -26.75 16.45
N ILE A 446 4.70 -25.95 15.62
CA ILE A 446 4.01 -25.04 14.70
C ILE A 446 4.46 -25.26 13.27
N VAL A 447 3.50 -25.38 12.37
CA VAL A 447 3.73 -25.42 10.92
C VAL A 447 3.03 -24.22 10.30
N VAL A 448 3.75 -23.42 9.52
CA VAL A 448 3.15 -22.35 8.71
C VAL A 448 3.30 -22.69 7.24
N ALA A 449 2.18 -22.95 6.57
CA ALA A 449 2.14 -23.14 5.12
C ALA A 449 1.90 -21.79 4.44
N ALA A 450 2.96 -21.16 3.92
CA ALA A 450 2.91 -19.80 3.41
C ALA A 450 4.01 -19.47 2.38
N CYS A 451 4.57 -18.26 2.48
CA CYS A 451 5.57 -17.70 1.59
C CYS A 451 6.97 -18.32 1.80
N THR A 452 7.99 -17.74 1.17
CA THR A 452 9.37 -18.22 1.32
C THR A 452 9.94 -18.03 2.74
N PRO A 453 10.60 -19.05 3.33
CA PRO A 453 11.24 -18.94 4.63
C PRO A 453 12.33 -17.87 4.64
N ARG A 454 13.05 -17.70 3.53
CA ARG A 454 14.14 -16.70 3.38
C ARG A 454 13.76 -15.29 3.83
N THR A 455 12.49 -14.90 3.69
CA THR A 455 12.03 -13.55 4.04
C THR A 455 11.12 -13.48 5.27
N HIS A 456 10.50 -14.60 5.67
CA HIS A 456 9.46 -14.58 6.72
C HIS A 456 9.76 -15.50 7.91
N GLU A 457 10.70 -16.43 7.83
CA GLU A 457 11.05 -17.32 8.94
C GLU A 457 11.48 -16.56 10.22
N PRO A 458 12.33 -15.50 10.16
CA PRO A 458 12.69 -14.75 11.36
C PRO A 458 11.49 -14.12 12.08
N LEU A 459 10.46 -13.76 11.32
CA LEU A 459 9.22 -13.19 11.86
C LEU A 459 8.48 -14.23 12.70
N PHE A 460 8.32 -15.44 12.18
CA PHE A 460 7.66 -16.53 12.89
C PHE A 460 8.47 -16.99 14.10
N HIS A 461 9.81 -17.07 14.01
CA HIS A 461 10.65 -17.33 15.18
C HIS A 461 10.39 -16.36 16.32
N GLU A 462 10.26 -15.05 16.03
CA GLU A 462 9.86 -14.07 17.05
C GLU A 462 8.44 -14.31 17.59
N THR A 463 7.49 -14.72 16.74
CA THR A 463 6.13 -15.09 17.17
C THR A 463 6.14 -16.28 18.12
N ILE A 464 6.92 -17.32 17.83
CA ILE A 464 7.06 -18.53 18.65
C ILE A 464 7.70 -18.21 20.00
N LYS A 465 8.76 -17.39 20.01
CA LYS A 465 9.35 -16.85 21.25
C LYS A 465 8.33 -16.03 22.05
N ALA A 466 7.54 -15.20 21.38
CA ALA A 466 6.49 -14.42 22.04
C ALA A 466 5.38 -15.32 22.63
N ALA A 467 5.15 -16.51 22.06
CA ALA A 467 4.25 -17.50 22.64
C ALA A 467 4.83 -18.21 23.87
N GLY A 468 6.15 -18.12 24.10
CA GLY A 468 6.87 -18.81 25.17
C GLY A 468 7.33 -20.21 24.76
N LEU A 469 7.49 -20.47 23.46
CA LEU A 469 8.05 -21.71 22.95
C LEU A 469 9.47 -21.46 22.42
N ASN A 470 10.26 -22.54 22.34
CA ASN A 470 11.54 -22.53 21.67
C ASN A 470 11.34 -22.21 20.18
N GLU A 471 12.09 -21.24 19.65
CA GLU A 471 11.91 -20.73 18.28
C GLU A 471 12.05 -21.79 17.19
N TYR A 472 12.80 -22.87 17.47
CA TYR A 472 13.07 -23.95 16.54
C TYR A 472 11.99 -25.05 16.55
N LEU A 473 10.92 -24.89 17.32
CA LEU A 473 9.74 -25.77 17.29
C LEU A 473 8.75 -25.35 16.20
N PHE A 474 9.30 -24.92 15.08
CA PHE A 474 8.63 -24.28 13.97
C PHE A 474 9.13 -24.86 12.65
N GLU A 475 8.21 -25.09 11.72
CA GLU A 475 8.52 -25.48 10.35
C GLU A 475 7.70 -24.63 9.36
N MET A 476 8.27 -24.30 8.21
CA MET A 476 7.60 -23.49 7.19
C MET A 476 7.49 -24.22 5.85
N ALA A 477 6.27 -24.54 5.45
CA ALA A 477 5.99 -25.11 4.13
C ALA A 477 5.80 -23.99 3.09
N ASN A 478 6.65 -23.96 2.05
CA ASN A 478 6.70 -22.89 1.06
C ASN A 478 5.72 -23.10 -0.10
N ILE A 479 4.42 -23.09 0.21
CA ILE A 479 3.37 -23.40 -0.77
C ILE A 479 3.19 -22.32 -1.84
N ARG A 480 3.69 -21.10 -1.61
CA ARG A 480 3.65 -20.04 -2.62
C ARG A 480 4.64 -20.29 -3.75
N ASN A 481 5.92 -20.41 -3.41
CA ASN A 481 6.97 -20.45 -4.43
C ASN A 481 7.12 -21.84 -5.04
N GLN A 482 6.83 -22.90 -4.27
CA GLN A 482 7.04 -24.27 -4.74
C GLN A 482 5.79 -24.91 -5.34
N ASP A 483 4.58 -24.38 -5.06
CA ASP A 483 3.35 -24.99 -5.52
C ASP A 483 2.55 -24.01 -6.38
N SER A 484 2.11 -22.88 -5.81
CA SER A 484 1.30 -21.89 -6.54
C SER A 484 2.00 -21.35 -7.81
N TRP A 485 3.21 -20.81 -7.68
CA TRP A 485 3.89 -20.13 -8.80
C TRP A 485 4.43 -21.05 -9.89
N VAL A 486 4.60 -22.34 -9.62
CA VAL A 486 5.13 -23.29 -10.62
C VAL A 486 4.03 -24.07 -11.34
N HIS A 487 2.78 -24.00 -10.86
CA HIS A 487 1.60 -24.64 -11.47
C HIS A 487 0.60 -23.60 -11.98
N THR A 488 1.08 -22.48 -12.54
CA THR A 488 0.22 -21.43 -13.08
C THR A 488 -0.76 -21.99 -14.11
N GLY A 489 -2.06 -21.91 -13.82
CA GLY A 489 -3.13 -22.44 -14.67
C GLY A 489 -3.59 -23.87 -14.36
N ASP A 490 -2.93 -24.60 -13.46
CA ASP A 490 -3.33 -25.93 -13.01
C ASP A 490 -3.51 -25.97 -11.48
N LYS A 491 -4.70 -25.57 -11.05
CA LYS A 491 -5.04 -25.49 -9.63
C LYS A 491 -5.07 -26.85 -8.94
N ALA A 492 -5.41 -27.92 -9.66
CA ALA A 492 -5.49 -29.26 -9.08
C ALA A 492 -4.08 -29.80 -8.75
N ALA A 493 -3.13 -29.66 -9.69
CA ALA A 493 -1.75 -30.08 -9.46
C ALA A 493 -1.08 -29.27 -8.34
N ALA A 494 -1.30 -27.95 -8.30
CA ALA A 494 -0.79 -27.09 -7.25
C ALA A 494 -1.31 -27.51 -5.87
N THR A 495 -2.62 -27.79 -5.77
CA THR A 495 -3.29 -28.19 -4.52
C THR A 495 -2.84 -29.57 -4.06
N SER A 496 -2.67 -30.52 -4.97
CA SER A 496 -2.20 -31.87 -4.61
C SER A 496 -0.75 -31.89 -4.12
N LYS A 497 0.08 -30.93 -4.55
CA LYS A 497 1.47 -30.84 -4.13
C LYS A 497 1.64 -30.11 -2.80
N ALA A 498 0.83 -29.07 -2.58
CA ALA A 498 0.75 -28.32 -1.33
C ALA A 498 0.18 -29.20 -0.20
#